data_AF-A0A7C1JYS7-F1
#
_entry.id   AF-A0A7C1JYS7-F1
#
_cell.length_a   1.000
_cell.length_b   1.000
_cell.length_c   1.000
_cell.angle_alpha   90.00
_cell.angle_beta   90.00
_cell.angle_gamma   90.00
#
_symmetry.space_group_name_H-M   'P 1'
#
loop_
_entity.id
_entity.type
_entity.pdbx_description
1 polymer ?
#
loop_
_entity_poly.entity_id
_entity_poly.type
_entity_poly.pdbx_seq_one_letter_code
_entity_poly.pdbx_strand_id
1 'polypeptide(L)'
;MTPETTPETKAVCPFCGILAGVEPGTVIVRDEQKQFALIKSIHPESVVHWLAVPFEHSESTELYERQNAGRFIDLFEWAVAQAKRLAAEEPYLEKGFTLKTHFGSFETIPPSENSYPGHRVKPLR
;
A
#
# COMPACT_ATOMS: atom_id res chain seq x y z
N MET A 1 1.84 0.54 -25.17
CA MET A 1 1.07 1.74 -24.76
C MET A 1 0.89 1.64 -23.27
N THR A 2 1.66 2.40 -22.50
CA THR A 2 1.47 2.56 -21.06
C THR A 2 0.19 3.35 -20.83
N PRO A 3 -0.76 2.90 -19.99
CA PRO A 3 -1.90 3.73 -19.64
C PRO A 3 -1.37 4.92 -18.83
N GLU A 4 -1.58 6.13 -19.35
CA GLU A 4 -1.28 7.36 -18.61
C GLU A 4 -2.22 7.47 -17.42
N THR A 5 -1.65 7.46 -16.21
CA THR A 5 -2.40 7.65 -14.97
C THR A 5 -2.88 9.10 -14.91
N THR A 6 -4.17 9.30 -15.14
CA THR A 6 -4.79 10.64 -15.20
C THR A 6 -4.89 11.22 -13.77
N PRO A 7 -4.75 12.54 -13.56
CA PRO A 7 -4.82 13.17 -12.23
C PRO A 7 -6.06 12.80 -11.40
N GLU A 8 -7.16 12.44 -12.07
CA GLU A 8 -8.44 12.06 -11.46
C GLU A 8 -8.38 10.74 -10.67
N THR A 9 -7.53 9.77 -11.03
CA THR A 9 -7.46 8.48 -10.31
C THR A 9 -6.70 8.59 -8.97
N LYS A 10 -5.75 9.52 -8.85
CA LYS A 10 -5.10 9.83 -7.57
C LYS A 10 -6.06 10.42 -6.54
N ALA A 11 -7.12 11.11 -6.99
CA ALA A 11 -8.05 11.80 -6.10
C ALA A 11 -8.95 10.86 -5.28
N VAL A 12 -9.02 9.57 -5.63
CA VAL A 12 -9.87 8.57 -4.96
C VAL A 12 -9.04 7.52 -4.18
N CYS A 13 -7.71 7.61 -4.23
CA CYS A 13 -6.84 6.63 -3.55
C CYS A 13 -6.56 7.05 -2.10
N PRO A 14 -6.96 6.25 -1.08
CA PRO A 14 -6.74 6.61 0.33
C PRO A 14 -5.25 6.70 0.67
N PHE A 15 -4.40 5.88 0.04
CA PHE A 15 -2.96 5.95 0.25
C PHE A 15 -2.36 7.25 -0.28
N CYS A 16 -2.77 7.68 -1.48
CA CYS A 16 -2.33 8.97 -2.03
C CYS A 16 -2.75 10.13 -1.12
N GLY A 17 -3.98 10.09 -0.60
CA GLY A 17 -4.48 11.07 0.35
C GLY A 17 -3.66 11.14 1.64
N ILE A 18 -3.33 9.98 2.22
CA ILE A 18 -2.49 9.90 3.43
C ILE A 18 -1.07 10.42 3.14
N LEU A 19 -0.46 10.02 2.02
CA LEU A 19 0.88 10.47 1.64
C LEU A 19 0.95 11.96 1.31
N ALA A 20 -0.16 12.55 0.86
CA ALA A 20 -0.30 13.98 0.60
C ALA A 20 -0.68 14.79 1.86
N GLY A 21 -1.00 14.13 2.97
CA GLY A 21 -1.49 14.78 4.19
C GLY A 21 -2.91 15.35 4.09
N VAL A 22 -3.69 14.89 3.09
CA VAL A 22 -5.08 15.31 2.87
C VAL A 22 -6.04 14.41 3.68
N GLU A 23 -5.75 13.11 3.74
CA GLU A 23 -6.54 12.13 4.49
C GLU A 23 -5.91 11.85 5.86
N PRO A 24 -6.71 11.53 6.89
CA PRO A 24 -6.19 11.17 8.20
C PRO A 24 -5.40 9.86 8.12
N GLY A 25 -4.16 9.90 8.58
CA GLY A 25 -3.29 8.74 8.66
C GLY A 25 -1.99 9.06 9.38
N THR A 26 -1.29 8.04 9.85
CA THR A 26 0.02 8.21 10.49
C THR A 26 1.10 7.65 9.57
N VAL A 27 1.97 8.53 9.09
CA VAL A 27 3.21 8.13 8.41
C VAL A 27 4.25 7.81 9.48
N ILE A 28 4.69 6.55 9.53
CA ILE A 28 5.71 6.06 10.47
C ILE A 28 7.11 6.40 9.96
N VAL A 29 7.33 6.16 8.66
CA VAL A 29 8.58 6.49 7.98
C VAL A 29 8.24 7.04 6.61
N ARG A 30 8.95 8.09 6.21
CA ARG A 30 8.89 8.67 4.88
C ARG A 30 10.31 8.79 4.33
N ASP A 31 10.55 8.17 3.18
CA ASP A 31 11.85 8.22 2.49
C ASP A 31 11.66 8.92 1.15
N GLU A 32 12.00 10.20 1.11
CA GLU A 32 11.88 11.04 -0.09
C GLU A 32 12.86 10.62 -1.19
N GLN A 33 14.01 10.02 -0.84
CA GLN A 33 14.98 9.62 -1.86
C GLN A 33 14.52 8.35 -2.58
N LYS A 34 13.99 7.37 -1.84
CA LYS A 34 13.43 6.14 -2.42
C LYS A 34 12.00 6.31 -2.91
N GLN A 35 11.31 7.36 -2.44
CA GLN A 35 9.89 7.62 -2.69
C GLN A 35 9.01 6.47 -2.15
N PHE A 36 9.29 6.03 -0.92
CA PHE A 36 8.57 4.98 -0.19
C PHE A 36 8.14 5.48 1.19
N ALA A 37 7.08 4.89 1.75
CA ALA A 37 6.63 5.16 3.11
C ALA A 37 6.14 3.90 3.83
N LEU A 38 6.27 3.93 5.16
CA LEU A 38 5.52 3.07 6.06
C LEU A 38 4.40 3.90 6.66
N ILE A 39 3.16 3.46 6.50
CA ILE A 39 1.98 4.10 7.09
C ILE A 39 1.30 3.13 8.06
N LYS A 40 0.68 3.64 9.12
CA LYS A 40 -0.11 2.82 10.04
C LYS A 40 -1.40 2.38 9.34
N SER A 41 -1.74 1.10 9.43
CA SER A 41 -3.04 0.63 8.95
C SER A 41 -4.17 1.26 9.77
N ILE A 42 -5.22 1.71 9.09
CA ILE A 42 -6.47 2.20 9.72
C ILE A 42 -7.35 1.07 10.24
N HIS A 43 -7.15 -0.16 9.74
CA HIS A 43 -7.82 -1.38 10.18
C HIS A 43 -6.77 -2.42 10.62
N PRO A 44 -6.12 -2.23 11.79
CA PRO A 44 -5.03 -3.09 12.22
C PRO A 44 -5.53 -4.47 12.69
N GLU A 45 -4.95 -5.53 12.14
CA GLU A 45 -5.15 -6.93 12.58
C GLU A 45 -4.19 -7.38 13.71
N SER A 46 -3.25 -6.51 14.11
CA SER A 46 -2.21 -6.79 15.10
C SER A 46 -1.83 -5.50 15.83
N VAL A 47 -1.13 -5.62 16.96
CA VAL A 47 -0.66 -4.48 17.78
C VAL A 47 0.18 -3.51 16.95
N VAL A 48 1.06 -4.06 16.11
CA VAL A 48 1.81 -3.32 15.09
C VAL A 48 1.33 -3.83 13.73
N HIS A 49 0.68 -2.97 12.96
CA HIS A 49 0.25 -3.25 11.59
C HIS A 49 0.51 -2.02 10.72
N TRP A 50 1.54 -2.12 9.89
CA TRP A 50 1.95 -1.06 8.98
C TRP A 50 1.86 -1.53 7.53
N LEU A 51 1.69 -0.58 6.62
CA LEU A 51 1.65 -0.79 5.19
C LEU A 51 2.88 -0.12 4.58
N ALA A 52 3.66 -0.88 3.83
CA ALA A 52 4.72 -0.33 2.99
C ALA A 52 4.11 0.06 1.64
N VAL A 53 4.22 1.33 1.29
CA VAL A 53 3.60 1.88 0.08
C VAL A 53 4.60 2.70 -0.72
N PRO A 54 4.60 2.59 -2.06
CA PRO A 54 5.31 3.53 -2.90
C PRO A 54 4.54 4.85 -3.05
N PHE A 55 5.22 5.91 -3.48
CA PHE A 55 4.58 7.21 -3.73
C PHE A 55 3.84 7.24 -5.06
N GLU A 56 4.31 6.51 -6.07
CA GLU A 56 3.56 6.33 -7.30
C GLU A 56 2.30 5.50 -7.06
N HIS A 57 1.23 5.93 -7.71
CA HIS A 57 -0.03 5.22 -7.67
C HIS A 57 0.02 4.04 -8.64
N SER A 58 -0.44 2.88 -8.18
CA SER A 58 -0.74 1.74 -9.04
C SER A 58 -2.10 1.17 -8.65
N GLU A 59 -2.85 0.70 -9.64
CA GLU A 59 -4.19 0.15 -9.44
C GLU A 59 -4.15 -1.18 -8.66
N SER A 60 -3.06 -1.94 -8.75
CA SER A 60 -2.89 -3.18 -7.99
C SER A 60 -1.43 -3.52 -7.77
N THR A 61 -1.18 -4.38 -6.79
CA THR A 61 0.15 -4.97 -6.52
C THR A 61 0.64 -5.77 -7.72
N GLU A 62 -0.26 -6.49 -8.40
CA GLU A 62 0.07 -7.26 -9.61
C GLU A 62 0.51 -6.35 -10.76
N LEU A 63 -0.20 -5.24 -10.97
CA LEU A 63 0.17 -4.29 -12.01
C LEU A 63 1.48 -3.60 -11.68
N TYR A 64 1.66 -3.22 -10.42
CA TYR A 64 2.88 -2.60 -9.92
C TYR A 64 4.10 -3.50 -10.10
N GLU A 65 3.99 -4.76 -9.70
CA GLU A 65 5.05 -5.78 -9.87
C GLU A 65 5.40 -5.98 -11.34
N ARG A 66 4.40 -6.21 -12.20
CA ARG A 66 4.63 -6.46 -13.65
C ARG A 66 5.29 -5.28 -14.35
N GLN A 67 4.94 -4.05 -13.98
CA GLN A 67 5.46 -2.85 -14.61
C GLN A 67 6.79 -2.38 -14.01
N ASN A 68 7.04 -2.70 -12.72
CA ASN A 68 8.15 -2.15 -11.95
C ASN A 68 8.82 -3.20 -11.05
N ALA A 69 9.11 -4.40 -11.57
CA ALA A 69 9.61 -5.53 -10.79
C ALA A 69 10.82 -5.19 -9.87
N GLY A 70 11.77 -4.38 -10.36
CA GLY A 70 12.89 -3.92 -9.53
C GLY A 70 12.44 -3.06 -8.35
N ARG A 71 11.54 -2.10 -8.61
CA ARG A 71 11.01 -1.22 -7.57
C ARG A 71 10.07 -1.94 -6.59
N PHE A 72 9.42 -3.00 -7.05
CA PHE A 72 8.69 -3.93 -6.20
C PHE A 72 9.65 -4.62 -5.23
N ILE A 73 10.76 -5.19 -5.70
CA ILE A 73 11.77 -5.81 -4.82
C ILE A 73 12.37 -4.77 -3.86
N ASP A 74 12.72 -3.58 -4.34
CA ASP A 74 13.27 -2.50 -3.52
C ASP A 74 12.35 -2.12 -2.36
N LEU A 75 11.02 -2.10 -2.59
CA LEU A 75 10.04 -1.80 -1.56
C LEU A 75 10.05 -2.87 -0.45
N PHE A 76 10.15 -4.15 -0.81
CA PHE A 76 10.21 -5.25 0.16
C PHE A 76 11.48 -5.20 0.98
N GLU A 77 12.64 -5.04 0.33
CA GLU A 77 13.93 -4.93 1.01
C GLU A 77 13.95 -3.73 1.96
N TRP A 78 13.46 -2.59 1.49
CA TRP A 78 13.34 -1.38 2.29
C TRP A 78 12.39 -1.57 3.48
N ALA A 79 11.21 -2.16 3.28
CA ALA A 79 10.25 -2.40 4.35
C ALA A 79 10.82 -3.31 5.45
N VAL A 80 11.52 -4.38 5.08
CA VAL A 80 12.21 -5.27 6.02
C VAL A 80 13.30 -4.51 6.79
N ALA A 81 14.09 -3.68 6.10
CA ALA A 81 15.13 -2.88 6.74
C ALA A 81 14.53 -1.87 7.73
N GLN A 82 13.45 -1.19 7.37
CA GLN A 82 12.76 -0.25 8.26
C GLN A 82 12.14 -0.94 9.47
N ALA A 83 11.48 -2.09 9.29
CA ALA A 83 10.92 -2.85 10.40
C ALA A 83 11.99 -3.28 11.41
N LYS A 84 13.15 -3.76 10.92
CA LYS A 84 14.31 -4.10 11.78
C LYS A 84 14.88 -2.88 12.50
N ARG A 85 15.00 -1.74 11.81
CA ARG A 85 15.46 -0.49 12.43
C ARG A 85 14.52 -0.02 13.53
N LEU A 86 13.20 -0.06 13.26
CA LEU A 86 12.16 0.39 14.19
C LEU A 86 11.96 -0.56 15.38
N ALA A 87 12.43 -1.81 15.32
CA ALA A 87 12.38 -2.72 16.45
C ALA A 87 13.16 -2.22 17.68
N ALA A 88 14.08 -1.26 17.52
CA ALA A 88 14.74 -0.59 18.63
C ALA A 88 13.80 0.34 19.43
N GLU A 89 12.73 0.84 18.80
CA GLU A 89 11.77 1.80 19.36
C GLU A 89 10.38 1.17 19.57
N GLU A 90 10.09 0.06 18.88
CA GLU A 90 8.82 -0.66 18.90
C GLU A 90 9.03 -2.10 19.45
N PRO A 91 8.83 -2.33 20.77
CA PRO A 91 9.14 -3.59 21.44
C PRO A 91 8.42 -4.81 20.85
N TYR A 92 7.26 -4.61 20.24
CA TYR A 92 6.51 -5.71 19.62
C TYR A 92 7.20 -6.28 18.38
N LEU A 93 8.08 -5.51 17.72
CA LEU A 93 8.83 -5.97 16.54
C LEU A 93 10.11 -6.74 16.89
N GLU A 94 10.64 -6.60 18.11
CA GLU A 94 11.84 -7.32 18.56
C GLU A 94 11.67 -8.84 18.49
N LYS A 95 10.44 -9.32 18.72
CA LYS A 95 10.07 -10.75 18.68
C LYS A 95 9.87 -11.29 17.26
N GLY A 96 10.08 -10.45 16.25
CA GLY A 96 9.85 -10.77 14.85
C GLY A 96 8.58 -10.15 14.28
N PHE A 97 8.44 -10.24 12.97
CA PHE A 97 7.32 -9.70 12.23
C PHE A 97 7.03 -10.57 11.00
N THR A 98 5.84 -10.39 10.42
CA THR A 98 5.47 -11.00 9.15
C THR A 98 5.34 -9.90 8.10
N LEU A 99 5.92 -10.13 6.92
CA LEU A 99 5.63 -9.34 5.74
C LEU A 99 4.61 -10.11 4.90
N LYS A 100 3.48 -9.47 4.59
CA LYS A 100 2.42 -10.03 3.75
C LYS A 100 2.20 -9.13 2.55
N THR A 101 1.90 -9.74 1.41
CA THR A 101 1.46 -9.06 0.20
C THR A 101 0.27 -9.81 -0.38
N HIS A 102 -0.70 -9.08 -0.91
CA HIS A 102 -1.89 -9.65 -1.52
C HIS A 102 -1.90 -9.32 -3.01
N PHE A 103 -2.37 -10.27 -3.82
CA PHE A 103 -2.49 -10.12 -5.26
C PHE A 103 -3.90 -10.50 -5.72
N GLY A 104 -4.40 -9.79 -6.73
CA GLY A 104 -5.67 -10.10 -7.37
C GLY A 104 -6.84 -9.99 -6.40
N SER A 105 -7.73 -10.98 -6.38
CA SER A 105 -8.95 -10.96 -5.56
C SER A 105 -8.74 -10.93 -4.04
N PHE A 106 -7.50 -11.05 -3.57
CA PHE A 106 -7.15 -10.94 -2.15
C PHE A 106 -6.78 -9.52 -1.73
N GLU A 107 -6.68 -8.59 -2.68
CA GLU A 107 -6.48 -7.17 -2.38
C GLU A 107 -7.77 -6.58 -1.80
N THR A 108 -7.69 -6.04 -0.58
CA THR A 108 -8.84 -5.55 0.18
C THR A 108 -9.14 -4.08 -0.07
N ILE A 109 -8.19 -3.35 -0.65
CA ILE A 109 -8.37 -1.96 -1.07
C ILE A 109 -8.44 -1.99 -2.59
N PRO A 110 -9.65 -1.92 -3.17
CA PRO A 110 -9.79 -2.01 -4.60
C PRO A 110 -9.14 -0.78 -5.26
N PRO A 111 -8.53 -0.91 -6.45
CA PRO A 111 -8.43 0.22 -7.36
C PRO A 111 -9.82 0.80 -7.51
N SER A 112 -9.94 2.13 -7.49
CA SER A 112 -11.20 2.90 -7.57
C SER A 112 -12.38 2.10 -8.14
N GLU A 113 -13.56 2.18 -7.47
CA GLU A 113 -14.79 1.36 -7.56
C GLU A 113 -15.27 0.90 -8.97
N ASN A 114 -14.67 1.38 -10.06
CA ASN A 114 -14.99 1.11 -11.45
C ASN A 114 -14.14 0.01 -12.13
N SER A 115 -13.25 -0.69 -11.42
CA SER A 115 -12.26 -1.60 -12.01
C SER A 115 -12.68 -3.08 -12.11
N TYR A 116 -13.82 -3.49 -11.54
CA TYR A 116 -14.37 -4.85 -11.68
C TYR A 116 -15.63 -4.91 -12.56
N PRO A 117 -15.53 -5.26 -13.86
CA PRO A 117 -16.70 -5.59 -14.67
C PRO A 117 -17.15 -7.02 -14.33
N GLY A 118 -17.89 -7.23 -13.23
CA GLY A 118 -18.27 -8.60 -12.88
C GLY A 118 -19.32 -8.84 -11.80
N HIS A 119 -19.55 -7.92 -10.86
CA HIS A 119 -20.51 -8.15 -9.78
C HIS A 119 -21.65 -7.14 -9.81
N ARG A 120 -22.54 -7.27 -10.82
CA ARG A 120 -23.91 -6.81 -10.61
C ARG A 120 -24.53 -7.71 -9.54
N VAL A 121 -24.62 -7.20 -8.32
CA VAL A 121 -25.56 -7.71 -7.33
C VAL A 121 -26.95 -7.62 -7.97
N LYS A 122 -27.53 -8.76 -8.35
CA LYS A 122 -28.93 -8.78 -8.76
C LYS A 122 -29.76 -8.38 -7.54
N PRO A 123 -30.69 -7.41 -7.66
CA PRO A 123 -31.61 -7.13 -6.57
C PRO A 123 -32.44 -8.39 -6.31
N LEU A 124 -32.50 -8.79 -5.05
CA LEU A 124 -33.41 -9.83 -4.57
C LEU A 124 -34.84 -9.36 -4.88
N ARG A 125 -35.57 -10.19 -5.64
CA ARG A 125 -37.02 -10.08 -5.79
C ARG A 125 -37.71 -10.73 -4.60
#